data_AF-A0A8B6EUA5-F1
#
_entry.id   AF-A0A8B6EUA5-F1
#
_cell.length_a   1.000
_cell.length_b   1.000
_cell.length_c   1.000
_cell.angle_alpha   90.00
_cell.angle_beta   90.00
_cell.angle_gamma   90.00
#
_symmetry.space_group_name_H-M   'P 1'
#
loop_
_entity.id
_entity.type
_entity.pdbx_description
1 polymer ?
#
loop_
_entity_poly.entity_id
_entity_poly.type
_entity_poly.pdbx_seq_one_letter_code
_entity_poly.pdbx_strand_id
1 'polypeptide(L)'
;MALERCPSDKHLRRLVAEFSPGKCRELAIELGLSVNEWENFEYQFQFQIPDDLKLVAIRSCREKIRNFTFHMIVRVLEKLELSHHLLCKVLRDVKPDVSGIPEDTLNNPPSNKLLLDLSNHIGNSSMQLAIELDLDSTTIQQIQYKNKTKLLEQTKEILQIWSKKQQPKPTLLLLIKALHRIGKMGSLSGVRF
;
A
#
# COMPACT_ATOMS: atom_id res chain seq x y z
N MET A 1 -19.08 -12.87 -1.14
CA MET A 1 -18.67 -12.61 0.27
C MET A 1 -17.60 -11.54 0.43
N ALA A 2 -16.60 -11.37 -0.45
CA ALA A 2 -15.59 -10.31 -0.29
C ALA A 2 -16.12 -8.89 -0.55
N LEU A 3 -17.07 -8.73 -1.48
CA LEU A 3 -17.60 -7.42 -1.89
C LEU A 3 -18.46 -6.73 -0.81
N GLU A 4 -19.06 -7.49 0.10
CA GLU A 4 -19.86 -6.98 1.22
C GLU A 4 -19.00 -6.53 2.41
N ARG A 5 -17.68 -6.74 2.36
CA ARG A 5 -16.78 -6.34 3.44
C ARG A 5 -16.43 -4.87 3.34
N CYS A 6 -16.24 -4.23 4.50
CA CYS A 6 -15.68 -2.90 4.57
C CYS A 6 -14.16 -2.93 4.24
N PRO A 7 -13.67 -2.09 3.30
CA PRO A 7 -12.26 -2.02 2.97
C PRO A 7 -11.42 -1.44 4.12
N SER A 8 -10.42 -2.21 4.57
CA SER A 8 -9.35 -1.71 5.45
C SER A 8 -8.51 -0.60 4.81
N ASP A 9 -7.76 0.15 5.62
CA ASP A 9 -6.85 1.21 5.14
C ASP A 9 -5.82 0.68 4.14
N LYS A 10 -5.32 -0.55 4.32
CA LYS A 10 -4.43 -1.21 3.36
C LYS A 10 -5.10 -1.35 1.98
N HIS A 11 -6.36 -1.74 1.95
CA HIS A 11 -7.11 -1.84 0.69
C HIS A 11 -7.33 -0.49 0.05
N LEU A 12 -7.70 0.54 0.84
CA LEU A 12 -7.88 1.89 0.32
C LEU A 12 -6.57 2.46 -0.24
N ARG A 13 -5.44 2.23 0.43
CA ARG A 13 -4.11 2.62 -0.06
C ARG A 13 -3.74 1.96 -1.37
N ARG A 14 -3.94 0.64 -1.47
CA ARG A 14 -3.74 -0.08 -2.73
C ARG A 14 -4.61 0.47 -3.83
N LEU A 15 -5.87 0.81 -3.53
CA LEU A 15 -6.79 1.39 -4.49
C LEU A 15 -6.28 2.75 -4.99
N VAL A 16 -5.97 3.69 -4.09
CA VAL A 16 -5.58 5.05 -4.47
C VAL A 16 -4.19 5.14 -5.11
N ALA A 17 -3.33 4.14 -4.89
CA ALA A 17 -2.04 4.02 -5.58
C ALA A 17 -2.20 3.78 -7.10
N GLU A 18 -3.34 3.23 -7.53
CA GLU A 18 -3.62 2.97 -8.95
C GLU A 18 -4.16 4.21 -9.70
N PHE A 19 -4.49 5.29 -8.97
CA PHE A 19 -5.13 6.47 -9.55
C PHE A 19 -4.27 7.72 -9.47
N SER A 20 -4.37 8.56 -10.51
CA SER A 20 -3.93 9.95 -10.44
C SER A 20 -4.79 10.73 -9.44
N PRO A 21 -4.29 11.86 -8.88
CA PRO A 21 -5.09 12.70 -7.99
C PRO A 21 -6.44 13.11 -8.60
N GLY A 22 -6.47 13.49 -9.88
CA GLY A 22 -7.71 13.85 -10.58
C GLY A 22 -8.71 12.69 -10.68
N LYS A 23 -8.25 11.47 -10.97
CA LYS A 23 -9.14 10.30 -10.98
C LYS A 23 -9.60 9.88 -9.60
N CYS A 24 -8.77 10.07 -8.58
CA CYS A 24 -9.17 9.84 -7.20
C CYS A 24 -10.21 10.87 -6.73
N ARG A 25 -10.15 12.12 -7.23
CA ARG A 25 -11.18 13.14 -7.00
C ARG A 25 -12.53 12.71 -7.56
N GLU A 26 -12.57 12.32 -8.83
CA GLU A 26 -13.79 11.81 -9.46
C GLU A 26 -14.39 10.65 -8.65
N LEU A 27 -13.55 9.67 -8.29
CA LEU A 27 -13.95 8.53 -7.47
C LEU A 27 -14.51 8.96 -6.10
N ALA A 28 -13.84 9.88 -5.39
CA ALA A 28 -14.29 10.34 -4.08
C ALA A 28 -15.63 11.09 -4.16
N ILE A 29 -15.80 11.94 -5.18
CA ILE A 29 -17.04 12.70 -5.39
C ILE A 29 -18.22 11.77 -5.65
N GLU A 30 -18.02 10.78 -6.52
CA GLU A 30 -19.03 9.77 -6.83
C GLU A 30 -19.33 8.83 -5.66
N LEU A 31 -18.36 8.63 -4.76
CA LEU A 31 -18.57 7.95 -3.48
C LEU A 31 -19.26 8.84 -2.43
N GLY A 32 -19.63 10.08 -2.76
CA GLY A 32 -20.42 10.96 -1.90
C GLY A 32 -19.63 12.06 -1.19
N LEU A 33 -18.37 12.31 -1.54
CA LEU A 33 -17.64 13.48 -1.07
C LEU A 33 -18.11 14.74 -1.83
N SER A 34 -18.41 15.82 -1.12
CA SER A 34 -18.74 17.08 -1.82
C SER A 34 -17.50 17.72 -2.45
N VAL A 35 -17.71 18.54 -3.49
CA VAL A 35 -16.64 19.31 -4.13
C VAL A 35 -15.93 20.23 -3.12
N ASN A 36 -16.69 20.91 -2.27
CA ASN A 36 -16.15 21.80 -1.24
C ASN A 36 -15.26 21.05 -0.24
N GLU A 37 -15.62 19.81 0.10
CA GLU A 37 -14.79 18.99 1.00
C GLU A 37 -13.48 18.56 0.34
N TRP A 38 -13.51 18.24 -0.96
CA TRP A 38 -12.30 17.97 -1.71
C TRP A 38 -11.38 19.20 -1.75
N GLU A 39 -11.91 20.37 -2.06
CA GLU A 39 -11.15 21.64 -2.09
C GLU A 39 -10.54 21.96 -0.72
N ASN A 40 -11.28 21.72 0.36
CA ASN A 40 -10.78 21.86 1.72
C ASN A 40 -9.61 20.90 1.99
N PHE A 41 -9.69 19.65 1.52
CA PHE A 41 -8.56 18.73 1.61
C PHE A 41 -7.38 19.21 0.75
N GLU A 42 -7.60 19.64 -0.49
CA GLU A 42 -6.53 20.19 -1.33
C GLU A 42 -5.80 21.35 -0.63
N TYR A 43 -6.55 22.25 0.01
CA TYR A 43 -5.96 23.35 0.77
C TYR A 43 -5.16 22.87 1.99
N GLN A 44 -5.69 21.93 2.77
CA GLN A 44 -5.01 21.37 3.95
C GLN A 44 -3.75 20.57 3.58
N PHE A 45 -3.77 19.91 2.43
CA PHE A 45 -2.71 19.02 1.95
C PHE A 45 -1.84 19.66 0.85
N GLN A 46 -1.98 20.96 0.57
CA GLN A 46 -1.28 21.67 -0.51
C GLN A 46 0.26 21.56 -0.44
N PHE A 47 0.81 21.37 0.77
CA PHE A 47 2.25 21.19 1.00
C PHE A 47 2.65 19.75 1.37
N GLN A 48 1.69 18.82 1.31
CA GLN A 48 1.86 17.40 1.66
C GLN A 48 1.95 16.52 0.40
N ILE A 49 2.16 15.22 0.60
CA ILE A 49 2.32 14.26 -0.50
C ILE A 49 0.96 13.98 -1.15
N PRO A 50 0.84 13.95 -2.48
CA PRO A 50 -0.44 13.74 -3.18
C PRO A 50 -1.18 12.44 -2.81
N ASP A 51 -0.45 11.40 -2.42
CA ASP A 51 -1.05 10.12 -1.99
C ASP A 51 -1.80 10.22 -0.66
N ASP A 52 -1.43 11.18 0.20
CA ASP A 52 -2.13 11.43 1.46
C ASP A 52 -3.51 12.05 1.21
N LEU A 53 -3.59 13.03 0.30
CA LEU A 53 -4.86 13.62 -0.14
C LEU A 53 -5.82 12.55 -0.66
N LYS A 54 -5.32 11.69 -1.57
CA LYS A 54 -6.12 10.60 -2.15
C LYS A 54 -6.66 9.65 -1.08
N LEU A 55 -5.81 9.22 -0.15
CA LEU A 55 -6.21 8.31 0.92
C LEU A 55 -7.23 8.95 1.86
N VAL A 56 -6.99 10.19 2.30
CA VAL A 56 -7.88 10.91 3.23
C VAL A 56 -9.26 11.12 2.61
N ALA A 57 -9.33 11.48 1.33
CA ALA A 57 -10.60 11.67 0.64
C ALA A 57 -11.44 10.39 0.61
N ILE A 58 -10.87 9.27 0.17
CA ILE A 58 -11.59 7.99 0.10
C ILE A 58 -11.90 7.43 1.50
N ARG A 59 -10.99 7.62 2.46
CA ARG A 59 -11.21 7.23 3.86
C ARG A 59 -12.36 8.02 4.48
N SER A 60 -12.46 9.32 4.20
CA SER A 60 -13.58 10.17 4.65
C SER A 60 -14.92 9.66 4.11
N CYS A 61 -14.97 9.23 2.84
CA CYS A 61 -16.17 8.61 2.26
C CYS A 61 -16.58 7.35 3.05
N ARG A 62 -15.62 6.47 3.34
CA ARG A 62 -15.84 5.24 4.12
C ARG A 62 -16.37 5.55 5.53
N GLU A 63 -15.87 6.59 6.18
CA GLU A 63 -16.25 6.95 7.56
C GLU A 63 -17.62 7.63 7.64
N LYS A 64 -18.03 8.38 6.60
CA LYS A 64 -19.35 9.04 6.55
C LYS A 64 -20.49 8.09 6.20
N ILE A 65 -20.23 7.09 5.37
CA ILE A 65 -21.25 6.20 4.85
C ILE A 65 -21.42 4.99 5.77
N ARG A 66 -22.62 4.86 6.34
CA ARG A 66 -23.00 3.67 7.12
C ARG A 66 -22.93 2.43 6.22
N ASN A 67 -22.22 1.40 6.68
CA ASN A 67 -22.01 0.14 5.96
C ASN A 67 -21.29 0.31 4.60
N PHE A 68 -20.25 1.14 4.53
CA PHE A 68 -19.42 1.24 3.33
C PHE A 68 -18.77 -0.11 2.96
N THR A 69 -18.91 -0.55 1.71
CA THR A 69 -18.39 -1.85 1.24
C THR A 69 -17.61 -1.74 -0.07
N PHE A 70 -16.87 -2.79 -0.42
CA PHE A 70 -16.23 -2.90 -1.74
C PHE A 70 -17.24 -2.84 -2.90
N HIS A 71 -18.47 -3.32 -2.71
CA HIS A 71 -19.52 -3.25 -3.72
C HIS A 71 -19.85 -1.80 -4.12
N MET A 72 -19.79 -0.87 -3.17
CA MET A 72 -19.97 0.56 -3.46
C MET A 72 -18.84 1.09 -4.36
N ILE A 73 -17.60 0.67 -4.09
CA ILE A 73 -16.45 1.02 -4.93
C ILE A 73 -16.62 0.44 -6.34
N VAL A 74 -17.03 -0.83 -6.48
CA VAL A 74 -17.29 -1.45 -7.80
C VAL A 74 -18.26 -0.61 -8.61
N ARG A 75 -19.42 -0.24 -8.03
CA ARG A 75 -20.45 0.52 -8.71
C ARG A 75 -19.96 1.88 -9.20
N VAL A 76 -19.14 2.57 -8.40
CA VAL A 76 -18.57 3.85 -8.82
C VAL A 76 -17.52 3.65 -9.91
N LEU A 77 -16.67 2.61 -9.82
CA LEU A 77 -15.73 2.29 -10.89
C LEU A 77 -16.45 2.03 -12.21
N GLU A 78 -17.55 1.26 -12.19
CA GLU A 78 -18.40 1.01 -13.37
C GLU A 78 -18.99 2.30 -13.93
N LYS A 79 -19.51 3.18 -13.06
CA LYS A 79 -20.05 4.49 -13.44
C LYS A 79 -19.00 5.39 -14.12
N LEU A 80 -17.74 5.29 -13.68
CA LEU A 80 -16.61 6.03 -14.23
C LEU A 80 -15.94 5.32 -15.43
N GLU A 81 -16.54 4.24 -15.95
CA GLU A 81 -16.00 3.41 -17.04
C GLU A 81 -14.59 2.86 -16.74
N LEU A 82 -14.29 2.66 -15.46
CA LEU A 82 -13.03 2.09 -14.98
C LEU A 82 -13.15 0.57 -14.83
N SER A 83 -12.05 -0.14 -15.11
CA SER A 83 -12.05 -1.60 -15.01
C SER A 83 -12.19 -2.08 -13.56
N HIS A 84 -13.25 -2.86 -13.29
CA HIS A 84 -13.44 -3.50 -11.98
C HIS A 84 -12.35 -4.53 -11.65
N HIS A 85 -11.57 -4.99 -12.63
CA HIS A 85 -10.40 -5.86 -12.40
C HIS A 85 -9.33 -5.19 -11.50
N LEU A 86 -9.38 -3.86 -11.34
CA LEU A 86 -8.58 -3.14 -10.34
C LEU A 86 -8.83 -3.67 -8.92
N LEU A 87 -10.08 -4.00 -8.57
CA LEU A 87 -10.39 -4.58 -7.27
C LEU A 87 -9.85 -6.00 -7.12
N CYS A 88 -9.72 -6.76 -8.21
CA CYS A 88 -8.97 -8.01 -8.16
C CYS A 88 -7.52 -7.78 -7.76
N LYS A 89 -6.86 -6.70 -8.21
CA LYS A 89 -5.48 -6.36 -7.79
C LYS A 89 -5.43 -5.96 -6.31
N VAL A 90 -6.38 -5.16 -5.85
CA VAL A 90 -6.50 -4.70 -4.45
C VAL A 90 -6.72 -5.86 -3.49
N LEU A 91 -7.63 -6.78 -3.83
CA LEU A 91 -8.10 -7.87 -2.98
C LEU A 91 -7.29 -9.16 -3.10
N ARG A 92 -6.62 -9.41 -4.24
CA ARG A 92 -5.92 -10.68 -4.48
C ARG A 92 -4.88 -10.92 -3.42
N ASP A 93 -5.00 -12.01 -2.69
CA ASP A 93 -3.90 -12.54 -1.90
C ASP A 93 -2.87 -13.18 -2.82
N VAL A 94 -1.62 -12.81 -2.60
CA VAL A 94 -0.51 -13.30 -3.39
C VAL A 94 -0.01 -14.60 -2.77
N LYS A 95 0.08 -15.64 -3.61
CA LYS A 95 0.70 -16.92 -3.29
C LYS A 95 2.02 -16.99 -4.07
N PRO A 96 3.12 -16.44 -3.52
CA PRO A 96 4.41 -16.55 -4.17
C PRO A 96 4.83 -18.02 -4.20
N ASP A 97 5.50 -18.44 -5.27
CA ASP A 97 6.15 -19.75 -5.28
C ASP A 97 7.33 -19.73 -4.31
N VAL A 98 7.22 -20.54 -3.26
CA VAL A 98 8.21 -20.69 -2.19
C VAL A 98 8.59 -22.17 -2.01
N SER A 99 8.28 -23.01 -3.00
CA SER A 99 8.46 -24.47 -2.94
C SER A 99 9.90 -24.92 -2.65
N GLY A 100 10.89 -24.07 -2.89
CA GLY A 100 12.31 -24.33 -2.61
C GLY A 100 12.85 -23.75 -1.29
N ILE A 101 12.01 -23.12 -0.45
CA ILE A 101 12.45 -22.49 0.81
C ILE A 101 11.88 -23.28 1.99
N PRO A 102 12.72 -23.72 2.95
CA PRO A 102 12.25 -24.41 4.14
C PRO A 102 11.22 -23.59 4.93
N GLU A 103 10.20 -24.25 5.47
CA GLU A 103 9.12 -23.59 6.21
C GLU A 103 9.64 -22.82 7.44
N ASP A 104 10.64 -23.38 8.14
CA ASP A 104 11.31 -22.70 9.25
C ASP A 104 11.98 -21.40 8.82
N THR A 105 12.64 -21.40 7.65
CA THR A 105 13.26 -20.19 7.08
C THR A 105 12.20 -19.16 6.70
N LEU A 106 11.07 -19.58 6.14
CA LEU A 106 9.95 -18.70 5.77
C LEU A 106 9.33 -17.99 6.97
N ASN A 107 9.25 -18.67 8.11
CA ASN A 107 8.64 -18.17 9.34
C ASN A 107 9.61 -17.39 10.24
N ASN A 108 10.90 -17.39 9.91
CA ASN A 108 11.91 -16.63 10.63
C ASN A 108 12.06 -15.19 10.10
N PRO A 109 12.52 -14.24 10.93
CA PRO A 109 12.87 -12.90 10.47
C PRO A 109 13.99 -12.94 9.41
N PRO A 110 13.89 -12.13 8.35
CA PRO A 110 14.97 -12.03 7.37
C PRO A 110 16.25 -11.48 8.02
N SER A 111 17.41 -11.91 7.52
CA SER A 111 18.69 -11.43 8.03
C SER A 111 18.93 -9.95 7.72
N ASN A 112 19.70 -9.25 8.56
CA ASN A 112 20.06 -7.85 8.31
C ASN A 112 20.80 -7.68 6.97
N LYS A 113 21.62 -8.66 6.59
CA LYS A 113 22.32 -8.66 5.30
C LYS A 113 21.31 -8.65 4.14
N LEU A 114 20.30 -9.52 4.19
CA LEU A 114 19.24 -9.57 3.18
C LEU A 114 18.49 -8.23 3.09
N LEU A 115 18.13 -7.64 4.22
CA LEU A 115 17.43 -6.34 4.24
C LEU A 115 18.27 -5.21 3.65
N LEU A 116 19.57 -5.18 3.92
CA LEU A 116 20.50 -4.21 3.36
C LEU A 116 20.63 -4.39 1.84
N ASP A 117 20.81 -5.63 1.38
CA ASP A 117 20.94 -5.93 -0.05
C ASP A 117 19.68 -5.55 -0.81
N LEU A 118 18.50 -5.91 -0.28
CA LEU A 118 17.20 -5.55 -0.85
C LEU A 118 17.02 -4.05 -1.03
N SER A 119 17.54 -3.23 -0.11
CA SER A 119 17.37 -1.78 -0.16
C SER A 119 17.90 -1.15 -1.46
N ASN A 120 18.90 -1.78 -2.09
CA ASN A 120 19.47 -1.33 -3.36
C ASN A 120 18.60 -1.66 -4.59
N HIS A 121 17.58 -2.52 -4.45
CA HIS A 121 16.84 -3.08 -5.58
C HIS A 121 15.36 -2.68 -5.63
N ILE A 122 14.85 -1.97 -4.62
CA ILE A 122 13.43 -1.54 -4.57
C ILE A 122 13.17 -0.29 -5.41
N GLY A 123 14.01 0.74 -5.25
CA GLY A 123 13.89 2.01 -5.99
C GLY A 123 12.56 2.73 -5.74
N ASN A 124 11.86 3.11 -6.81
CA ASN A 124 10.62 3.89 -6.75
C ASN A 124 9.44 3.16 -6.07
N SER A 125 9.55 1.85 -5.85
CA SER A 125 8.51 1.05 -5.18
C SER A 125 8.60 1.11 -3.65
N SER A 126 9.44 1.98 -3.08
CA SER A 126 9.70 2.10 -1.64
C SER A 126 8.41 2.32 -0.84
N MET A 127 7.60 3.31 -1.21
CA MET A 127 6.37 3.62 -0.48
C MET A 127 5.34 2.51 -0.60
N GLN A 128 5.21 1.90 -1.79
CA GLN A 128 4.33 0.74 -1.95
C GLN A 128 4.80 -0.44 -1.08
N LEU A 129 6.11 -0.66 -0.95
CA LEU A 129 6.64 -1.69 -0.04
C LEU A 129 6.21 -1.42 1.41
N ALA A 130 6.30 -0.17 1.88
CA ALA A 130 5.86 0.19 3.22
C ALA A 130 4.38 -0.13 3.49
N ILE A 131 3.52 0.13 2.50
CA ILE A 131 2.09 -0.20 2.54
C ILE A 131 1.91 -1.72 2.63
N GLU A 132 2.64 -2.49 1.81
CA GLU A 132 2.51 -3.95 1.78
C GLU A 132 3.03 -4.62 3.07
N LEU A 133 4.03 -4.01 3.71
CA LEU A 133 4.57 -4.39 5.02
C LEU A 133 3.73 -3.91 6.22
N ASP A 134 2.56 -3.31 5.97
CA ASP A 134 1.65 -2.77 6.98
C ASP A 134 2.28 -1.71 7.89
N LEU A 135 3.12 -0.83 7.36
CA LEU A 135 3.48 0.40 8.09
C LEU A 135 2.29 1.37 8.11
N ASP A 136 2.12 2.09 9.21
CA ASP A 136 1.04 3.06 9.39
C ASP A 136 1.28 4.37 8.61
N SER A 137 0.23 5.19 8.47
CA SER A 137 0.28 6.47 7.72
C SER A 137 1.35 7.40 8.23
N THR A 138 1.37 7.59 9.53
CA THR A 138 2.27 8.55 10.17
C THR A 138 3.71 8.15 9.93
N THR A 139 4.03 6.87 10.09
CA THR A 139 5.36 6.33 9.81
C THR A 139 5.76 6.52 8.34
N ILE A 140 4.90 6.15 7.39
CA ILE A 140 5.19 6.29 5.95
C ILE A 140 5.46 7.76 5.59
N GLN A 141 4.63 8.67 6.09
CA GLN A 141 4.77 10.11 5.85
C GLN A 141 6.07 10.66 6.43
N GLN A 142 6.44 10.28 7.66
CA GLN A 142 7.68 10.71 8.28
C GLN A 142 8.90 10.28 7.47
N ILE A 143 8.92 9.03 6.98
CA ILE A 143 10.01 8.51 6.14
C ILE A 143 10.09 9.28 4.83
N GLN A 144 8.94 9.50 4.17
CA GLN A 144 8.89 10.21 2.90
C GLN A 144 9.30 11.68 3.06
N TYR A 145 8.88 12.36 4.13
CA TYR A 145 9.26 13.73 4.42
C TYR A 145 10.75 13.88 4.73
N LYS A 146 11.28 13.02 5.60
CA LYS A 146 12.69 13.00 6.00
C LYS A 146 13.63 12.72 4.81
N ASN A 147 13.18 11.89 3.87
CA ASN A 147 13.99 11.40 2.77
C ASN A 147 13.36 11.68 1.39
N LYS A 148 12.78 12.88 1.16
CA LYS A 148 11.94 13.24 -0.01
C LYS A 148 12.39 12.74 -1.40
N THR A 149 13.69 12.61 -1.63
CA THR A 149 14.26 12.14 -2.92
C THR A 149 15.22 10.95 -2.77
N LYS A 150 15.49 10.49 -1.55
CA LYS A 150 16.50 9.46 -1.26
C LYS A 150 15.83 8.09 -1.15
N LEU A 151 15.46 7.50 -2.29
CA LEU A 151 14.73 6.22 -2.36
C LEU A 151 15.44 5.07 -1.61
N LEU A 152 16.76 5.04 -1.67
CA LEU A 152 17.57 4.06 -0.92
C LEU A 152 17.37 4.21 0.58
N GLU A 153 17.47 5.44 1.11
CA GLU A 153 17.31 5.72 2.53
C GLU A 153 15.87 5.51 2.99
N GLN A 154 14.89 5.85 2.15
CA GLN A 154 13.49 5.49 2.39
C GLN A 154 13.34 3.96 2.55
N THR A 155 13.89 3.17 1.63
CA THR A 155 13.78 1.71 1.68
C THR A 155 14.46 1.15 2.92
N LYS A 156 15.67 1.61 3.25
CA LYS A 156 16.39 1.18 4.46
C LYS A 156 15.57 1.45 5.72
N GLU A 157 15.03 2.66 5.86
CA GLU A 157 14.27 3.05 7.04
C GLU A 157 12.95 2.25 7.14
N ILE A 158 12.28 2.00 6.02
CA ILE A 158 11.09 1.13 5.94
C ILE A 158 11.42 -0.28 6.46
N LEU A 159 12.47 -0.90 5.94
CA LEU A 159 12.85 -2.27 6.32
C LEU A 159 13.32 -2.36 7.78
N GLN A 160 14.02 -1.33 8.27
CA GLN A 160 14.46 -1.26 9.67
C GLN A 160 13.31 -1.08 10.65
N ILE A 161 12.31 -0.25 10.32
CA ILE A 161 11.13 -0.07 11.17
C ILE A 161 10.28 -1.34 11.13
N TRP A 162 10.05 -1.89 9.94
CA TRP A 162 9.29 -3.12 9.78
C TRP A 162 9.92 -4.28 10.55
N SER A 163 11.25 -4.49 10.47
CA SER A 163 11.93 -5.61 11.14
C SER A 163 11.85 -5.59 12.67
N LYS A 164 11.47 -4.45 13.27
CA LYS A 164 11.29 -4.26 14.71
C LYS A 164 9.83 -4.37 15.17
N LYS A 165 8.87 -4.58 14.27
CA LYS A 165 7.45 -4.72 14.64
C LYS A 165 7.25 -5.93 15.54
N GLN A 166 6.42 -5.75 16.57
CA GLN A 166 6.03 -6.86 17.44
C GLN A 166 4.89 -7.69 16.81
N GLN A 167 3.95 -7.03 16.13
CA GLN A 167 2.80 -7.67 15.49
C GLN A 167 2.42 -7.00 14.15
N PRO A 168 2.19 -7.78 13.08
CA PRO A 168 2.64 -9.18 12.95
C PRO A 168 4.17 -9.25 13.08
N LYS A 169 4.69 -10.36 13.61
CA LYS A 169 6.14 -10.59 13.67
C LYS A 169 6.70 -10.59 12.24
N PRO A 170 7.76 -9.83 11.94
CA PRO A 170 8.40 -9.83 10.63
C PRO A 170 8.92 -11.23 10.29
N THR A 171 8.48 -11.76 9.16
CA THR A 171 8.94 -13.04 8.62
C THR A 171 9.37 -12.88 7.18
N LEU A 172 10.24 -13.78 6.72
CA LEU A 172 10.65 -13.83 5.33
C LEU A 172 9.44 -14.02 4.40
N LEU A 173 8.45 -14.84 4.78
CA LEU A 173 7.23 -15.03 4.01
C LEU A 173 6.44 -13.74 3.78
N LEU A 174 6.31 -12.89 4.82
CA LEU A 174 5.64 -11.60 4.71
C LEU A 174 6.39 -10.66 3.76
N LEU A 175 7.72 -10.66 3.83
CA LEU A 175 8.56 -9.88 2.93
C LEU A 175 8.44 -10.35 1.48
N ILE A 176 8.50 -11.67 1.23
CA ILE A 176 8.33 -12.25 -0.12
C ILE A 176 6.95 -11.88 -0.70
N LYS A 177 5.88 -11.99 0.10
CA LYS A 177 4.53 -11.61 -0.32
C LYS A 177 4.46 -10.12 -0.70
N ALA A 178 5.10 -9.24 0.09
CA ALA A 178 5.16 -7.81 -0.20
C ALA A 178 5.94 -7.53 -1.49
N LEU A 179 7.12 -8.15 -1.66
CA LEU A 179 7.96 -8.01 -2.86
C LEU A 179 7.25 -8.49 -4.12
N HIS A 180 6.51 -9.60 -4.04
CA HIS A 180 5.69 -10.08 -5.15
C HIS A 180 4.57 -9.12 -5.50
N ARG A 181 3.92 -8.48 -4.52
CA ARG A 181 2.87 -7.48 -4.81
C ARG A 181 3.41 -6.27 -5.57
N ILE A 182 4.62 -5.85 -5.27
CA ILE A 182 5.25 -4.68 -5.92
C ILE A 182 6.05 -5.06 -7.18
N GLY A 183 6.00 -6.31 -7.63
CA GLY A 183 6.73 -6.77 -8.81
C GLY A 183 8.26 -6.81 -8.65
N LYS A 184 8.76 -6.91 -7.41
CA LYS A 184 10.19 -6.92 -7.07
C LYS A 184 10.69 -8.27 -6.57
N MET A 185 10.09 -9.38 -7.01
CA MET A 185 10.58 -10.73 -6.71
C MET A 185 11.99 -10.98 -7.27
N GLY A 186 12.31 -10.38 -8.42
CA GLY A 186 13.67 -10.44 -8.98
C GLY A 186 14.74 -9.84 -8.06
N SER A 187 14.37 -9.01 -7.09
CA SER A 187 15.31 -8.49 -6.08
C SER A 187 15.84 -9.58 -5.13
N LEU A 188 15.26 -10.78 -5.14
CA LEU A 188 15.72 -11.95 -4.37
C LEU A 188 16.57 -12.92 -5.19
N SER A 189 16.75 -12.72 -6.51
CA SER A 189 17.36 -13.72 -7.39
C SER A 189 18.86 -13.96 -7.19
N GLY A 190 19.49 -13.29 -6.22
CA GLY A 190 20.88 -13.52 -5.80
C GLY A 190 21.02 -13.99 -4.35
N VAL A 191 19.91 -14.20 -3.63
CA VAL A 191 19.90 -14.53 -2.20
C VAL A 191 19.80 -16.05 -2.05
N ARG A 192 20.85 -16.68 -1.51
CA ARG A 192 20.78 -18.07 -1.06
C ARG A 192 20.12 -18.10 0.31
N PHE A 193 18.99 -18.81 0.42
CA PHE A 193 18.22 -19.00 1.65
C PHE A 193 18.75 -20.17 2.48
#